data_AF-A0A9D4Z2R9-F1
#
_entry.id   AF-A0A9D4Z2R9-F1
#
_cell.length_a   1.000
_cell.length_b   1.000
_cell.length_c   1.000
_cell.angle_alpha   90.00
_cell.angle_beta   90.00
_cell.angle_gamma   90.00
#
_symmetry.space_group_name_H-M   'P 1'
#
loop_
_entity.id
_entity.type
_entity.pdbx_description
1 polymer ?
#
loop_
_entity_poly.entity_id
_entity_poly.type
_entity_poly.pdbx_seq_one_letter_code
_entity_poly.pdbx_strand_id
1 'polypeptide(L)'
;MHGHSGTKRPNPQLRPSSPRSHLFVMPAARGCLLAAACALLLMPHATGAAPTVGEGASEADEFFNNDGMPLMMPVNRTTDRRRWYFEVPRDPVGILVMLHQCGRNAEDFWPPSSVCPQCIGMPEGVSISRQGLARGYALLAINSLNREIGANARCWSYGDDAEAVREIVAKFQAEQKLEDVPVFFTGCSSGGSLALRLPGTMKINGIFAVAIALDKATFPPAADRDLEFPYPPVAYIHFADDTNTNEKVGILLEFGAANNLTADEVIVGKLPIGPNYFAERDAMISTALSQSLHEELVKLDALDENYLLKDDWETDDSKKKPWEDMLRSARLQEMIDEAEAEQLALKNATSLSMAQYALQAAGEPALTIQDVSPESVAASEDAINQEDTNPNFSESDGASPAAGTDDPYLSAFLLFQHIREEVAVAWAHHINLGDYTTAALMWLERCGKADLAALANTFEVTEPAELSPVRAVPAAQVQQTWQTCQAGGVPEDALQPSIVAETQADSEDGGESTGTAAAPPASGPATAVGGRRRLAEAGAAVVAAATAAMLQ
;
A
#
# COMPACT_ATOMS: atom_id res chain seq x y z
N MET A 1 23.11 10.47 57.56
CA MET A 1 23.74 11.14 58.73
C MET A 1 24.25 12.51 58.30
N HIS A 2 24.30 13.45 59.25
CA HIS A 2 24.12 14.91 59.12
C HIS A 2 25.24 15.78 58.51
N GLY A 3 24.85 17.01 58.15
CA GLY A 3 25.66 18.24 58.09
C GLY A 3 25.54 18.95 56.73
N HIS A 4 24.77 20.02 56.43
CA HIS A 4 24.34 21.27 57.10
C HIS A 4 25.37 22.41 57.17
N SER A 5 25.31 23.36 56.22
CA SER A 5 25.39 24.85 56.38
C SER A 5 25.20 25.48 54.98
N GLY A 6 24.22 26.32 54.64
CA GLY A 6 23.89 27.67 55.16
C GLY A 6 24.61 28.74 54.28
N THR A 7 24.06 29.84 53.73
CA THR A 7 22.78 30.56 53.86
C THR A 7 22.65 31.68 52.80
N LYS A 8 21.45 31.85 52.21
CA LYS A 8 20.62 33.07 51.90
C LYS A 8 21.30 34.42 51.49
N ARG A 9 21.03 34.99 50.29
CA ARG A 9 19.92 35.92 49.82
C ARG A 9 20.44 37.39 49.61
N PRO A 10 19.70 38.36 49.00
CA PRO A 10 18.92 38.36 47.74
C PRO A 10 18.98 39.70 46.91
N ASN A 11 18.71 39.63 45.59
CA ASN A 11 17.82 40.51 44.77
C ASN A 11 18.18 42.03 44.56
N PRO A 12 17.39 42.81 43.77
CA PRO A 12 17.60 43.12 42.33
C PRO A 12 17.67 44.64 42.03
N GLN A 13 17.85 45.05 40.76
CA GLN A 13 17.08 46.17 40.19
C GLN A 13 17.20 46.31 38.65
N LEU A 14 16.06 46.71 38.07
CA LEU A 14 15.75 46.96 36.66
C LEU A 14 15.97 48.44 36.26
N ARG A 15 15.82 48.71 34.95
CA ARG A 15 15.15 49.87 34.28
C ARG A 15 16.01 50.83 33.41
N PRO A 16 15.40 51.55 32.42
CA PRO A 16 15.84 51.59 31.01
C PRO A 16 15.89 53.02 30.40
N SER A 17 15.70 53.15 29.06
CA SER A 17 15.39 54.35 28.22
C SER A 17 16.61 55.16 27.71
N SER A 18 16.71 55.76 26.49
CA SER A 18 15.78 56.34 25.50
C SER A 18 16.49 56.59 24.12
N PRO A 19 15.77 57.00 23.04
CA PRO A 19 16.29 57.21 21.67
C PRO A 19 16.49 58.70 21.29
N ARG A 20 17.11 59.00 20.13
CA ARG A 20 17.02 60.31 19.44
C ARG A 20 17.08 60.22 17.91
N SER A 21 16.14 60.92 17.30
CA SER A 21 15.96 61.19 15.87
C SER A 21 16.57 62.54 15.48
N HIS A 22 16.97 62.73 14.21
CA HIS A 22 17.02 64.05 13.57
C HIS A 22 16.56 63.99 12.11
N LEU A 23 15.72 64.97 11.77
CA LEU A 23 15.05 65.28 10.50
C LEU A 23 15.77 66.47 9.82
N PHE A 24 15.34 66.82 8.59
CA PHE A 24 15.63 68.01 7.73
C PHE A 24 16.68 67.83 6.63
N VAL A 25 16.54 68.31 5.37
CA VAL A 25 15.43 68.88 4.55
C VAL A 25 15.94 68.98 3.09
N MET A 26 15.05 68.92 2.10
CA MET A 26 15.31 69.14 0.66
C MET A 26 15.49 70.64 0.28
N PRO A 27 15.92 70.94 -0.98
CA PRO A 27 14.94 71.59 -1.86
C PRO A 27 14.91 71.13 -3.34
N ALA A 28 13.67 71.10 -3.85
CA ALA A 28 13.09 71.46 -5.17
C ALA A 28 13.95 72.31 -6.16
N ALA A 29 13.71 72.41 -7.48
CA ALA A 29 12.65 71.95 -8.40
C ALA A 29 13.00 72.29 -9.87
N ARG A 30 12.17 71.80 -10.81
CA ARG A 30 11.88 72.23 -12.21
C ARG A 30 12.92 71.81 -13.27
N GLY A 31 12.59 71.21 -14.41
CA GLY A 31 11.33 70.95 -15.10
C GLY A 31 11.54 71.18 -16.61
N CYS A 32 11.18 70.23 -17.47
CA CYS A 32 10.75 70.48 -18.86
C CYS A 32 10.23 69.20 -19.52
N LEU A 33 9.15 69.37 -20.27
CA LEU A 33 8.34 68.38 -20.99
C LEU A 33 8.76 68.32 -22.47
N LEU A 34 8.48 67.15 -23.07
CA LEU A 34 8.18 66.85 -24.49
C LEU A 34 9.30 66.88 -25.53
N ALA A 35 9.60 65.71 -26.11
CA ALA A 35 9.23 65.38 -27.49
C ALA A 35 9.44 63.88 -27.78
N ALA A 36 8.48 63.30 -28.50
CA ALA A 36 8.44 61.91 -28.95
C ALA A 36 9.34 61.66 -30.16
N ALA A 37 9.79 60.40 -30.31
CA ALA A 37 9.68 59.56 -31.52
C ALA A 37 10.88 58.60 -31.71
N CYS A 38 10.53 57.35 -32.01
CA CYS A 38 11.29 56.36 -32.79
C CYS A 38 12.67 55.88 -32.27
N ALA A 39 12.68 54.69 -31.67
CA ALA A 39 13.53 53.58 -32.12
C ALA A 39 13.10 52.28 -31.41
N LEU A 40 12.17 51.54 -32.03
CA LEU A 40 12.16 50.09 -31.95
C LEU A 40 13.47 49.59 -32.58
N LEU A 41 14.16 48.66 -31.91
CA LEU A 41 14.67 47.39 -32.48
C LEU A 41 15.66 46.72 -31.50
N LEU A 42 15.47 45.40 -31.33
CA LEU A 42 16.35 44.39 -30.73
C LEU A 42 16.28 44.16 -29.20
N MET A 43 15.21 43.49 -28.78
CA MET A 43 15.26 42.56 -27.64
C MET A 43 15.06 41.13 -28.19
N PRO A 44 15.96 40.17 -27.92
CA PRO A 44 15.73 38.79 -28.32
C PRO A 44 14.51 38.24 -27.57
N HIS A 45 13.50 37.83 -28.32
CA HIS A 45 12.39 37.04 -27.81
C HIS A 45 12.93 35.68 -27.40
N ALA A 46 13.09 35.47 -26.09
CA ALA A 46 13.11 34.13 -25.54
C ALA A 46 11.67 33.58 -25.62
N THR A 47 11.28 33.06 -26.78
CA THR A 47 10.13 32.16 -26.91
C THR A 47 10.55 30.79 -26.40
N GLY A 48 10.83 30.69 -25.10
CA GLY A 48 10.68 29.44 -24.38
C GLY A 48 9.20 29.30 -24.07
N ALA A 49 8.43 28.75 -25.00
CA ALA A 49 7.10 28.27 -24.66
C ALA A 49 7.29 27.27 -23.52
N ALA A 50 6.70 27.56 -22.36
CA ALA A 50 6.45 26.52 -21.38
C ALA A 50 5.72 25.38 -22.12
N PRO A 51 6.08 24.11 -21.89
CA PRO A 51 5.31 23.02 -22.45
C PRO A 51 3.86 23.26 -22.04
N THR A 52 3.00 23.42 -23.04
CA THR A 52 1.56 23.33 -22.83
C THR A 52 1.33 22.02 -22.12
N VAL A 53 0.87 22.08 -20.87
CA VAL A 53 0.35 20.93 -20.14
C VAL A 53 -0.60 20.23 -21.10
N GLY A 54 -0.16 19.06 -21.57
CA GLY A 54 -0.62 18.45 -22.80
C GLY A 54 -2.11 18.13 -22.73
N GLU A 55 -2.73 18.16 -23.91
CA GLU A 55 -3.97 17.44 -24.20
C GLU A 55 -3.97 16.10 -23.47
N GLY A 56 -5.06 15.83 -22.75
CA GLY A 56 -5.17 14.69 -21.84
C GLY A 56 -4.67 13.41 -22.50
N ALA A 57 -3.84 12.68 -21.78
CA ALA A 57 -3.49 11.30 -22.11
C ALA A 57 -4.78 10.58 -22.51
N SER A 58 -4.77 9.88 -23.64
CA SER A 58 -5.94 9.14 -24.07
C SER A 58 -6.27 8.08 -23.02
N GLU A 59 -7.53 7.69 -22.86
CA GLU A 59 -7.92 6.62 -21.91
C GLU A 59 -7.07 5.36 -22.14
N ALA A 60 -6.67 5.07 -23.38
CA ALA A 60 -5.78 3.97 -23.72
C ALA A 60 -4.38 4.06 -23.05
N ASP A 61 -3.89 5.26 -22.76
CA ASP A 61 -2.57 5.49 -22.16
C ASP A 61 -2.50 5.10 -20.68
N GLU A 62 -3.64 5.00 -19.99
CA GLU A 62 -3.72 4.63 -18.57
C GLU A 62 -3.46 3.14 -18.31
N PHE A 63 -3.46 2.33 -19.37
CA PHE A 63 -3.27 0.87 -19.31
C PHE A 63 -1.84 0.42 -19.56
N PHE A 64 -0.96 1.35 -19.96
CA PHE A 64 0.42 1.04 -20.30
C PHE A 64 1.39 1.72 -19.35
N ASN A 65 2.48 1.01 -19.05
CA ASN A 65 3.64 1.60 -18.42
C ASN A 65 4.42 2.49 -19.41
N ASN A 66 5.45 3.16 -18.91
CA ASN A 66 6.27 4.09 -19.68
C ASN A 66 7.07 3.42 -20.82
N ASP A 67 7.24 2.10 -20.78
CA ASP A 67 7.86 1.31 -21.85
C ASP A 67 6.84 0.84 -22.91
N GLY A 68 5.56 1.23 -22.77
CA GLY A 68 4.48 0.85 -23.69
C GLY A 68 3.97 -0.58 -23.49
N MET A 69 4.35 -1.24 -22.40
CA MET A 69 3.85 -2.56 -22.01
C MET A 69 2.61 -2.41 -21.13
N PRO A 70 1.71 -3.41 -21.10
CA PRO A 70 0.57 -3.40 -20.17
C PRO A 70 1.05 -3.27 -18.73
N LEU A 71 0.22 -2.65 -17.87
CA LEU A 71 0.53 -2.60 -16.43
C LEU A 71 0.63 -4.01 -15.81
N MET A 72 1.35 -4.10 -14.70
CA MET A 72 1.75 -5.33 -14.00
C MET A 72 2.80 -6.15 -14.77
N MET A 73 3.62 -5.49 -15.59
CA MET A 73 4.69 -6.10 -16.38
C MET A 73 6.03 -5.49 -15.95
N PRO A 74 6.64 -5.99 -14.86
CA PRO A 74 7.80 -5.32 -14.27
C PRO A 74 9.06 -5.53 -15.10
N VAL A 75 9.99 -4.59 -14.92
CA VAL A 75 11.36 -4.70 -15.40
C VAL A 75 12.26 -5.01 -14.21
N ASN A 76 13.22 -5.93 -14.39
CA ASN A 76 14.19 -6.25 -13.34
C ASN A 76 15.61 -5.74 -13.65
N ARG A 77 16.38 -5.52 -12.59
CA ARG A 77 17.80 -5.17 -12.62
C ARG A 77 18.52 -5.84 -11.45
N THR A 78 19.84 -5.84 -11.51
CA THR A 78 20.69 -6.30 -10.40
C THR A 78 21.74 -5.25 -10.08
N THR A 79 21.85 -4.90 -8.79
CA THR A 79 22.88 -4.02 -8.25
C THR A 79 23.43 -4.67 -6.97
N ASP A 80 24.74 -4.80 -6.83
CA ASP A 80 25.41 -5.34 -5.63
C ASP A 80 24.80 -6.64 -5.09
N ARG A 81 24.57 -7.59 -6.01
CA ARG A 81 23.97 -8.92 -5.76
C ARG A 81 22.52 -8.89 -5.30
N ARG A 82 21.84 -7.75 -5.38
CA ARG A 82 20.40 -7.63 -5.11
C ARG A 82 19.65 -7.44 -6.42
N ARG A 83 18.67 -8.31 -6.64
CA ARG A 83 17.68 -8.10 -7.69
C ARG A 83 16.65 -7.10 -7.21
N TRP A 84 16.23 -6.22 -8.10
CA TRP A 84 15.15 -5.28 -7.85
C TRP A 84 14.28 -5.19 -9.10
N TYR A 85 12.99 -4.99 -8.87
CA TYR A 85 11.92 -4.99 -9.85
C TYR A 85 11.24 -3.64 -9.79
N PHE A 86 10.87 -3.10 -10.93
CA PHE A 86 10.20 -1.83 -10.98
C PHE A 86 9.22 -1.76 -12.14
N GLU A 87 8.25 -0.87 -11.98
CA GLU A 87 7.30 -0.55 -13.02
C GLU A 87 6.94 0.93 -12.92
N VAL A 88 7.10 1.66 -14.01
CA VAL A 88 6.86 3.11 -14.05
C VAL A 88 5.61 3.36 -14.89
N PRO A 89 4.47 3.76 -14.30
CA PRO A 89 3.31 4.18 -15.08
C PRO A 89 3.64 5.48 -15.81
N ARG A 90 2.85 5.84 -16.83
CA ARG A 90 2.96 7.17 -17.46
C ARG A 90 2.61 8.26 -16.46
N ASP A 91 3.32 9.39 -16.52
CA ASP A 91 3.16 10.55 -15.62
C ASP A 91 3.14 10.18 -14.12
N PRO A 92 4.22 9.57 -13.60
CA PRO A 92 4.26 9.10 -12.22
C PRO A 92 4.15 10.25 -11.22
N VAL A 93 3.36 10.04 -10.16
CA VAL A 93 3.09 11.06 -9.11
C VAL A 93 4.08 10.99 -7.94
N GLY A 94 4.82 9.89 -7.86
CA GLY A 94 5.74 9.56 -6.78
C GLY A 94 6.34 8.17 -7.01
N ILE A 95 7.25 7.79 -6.13
CA ILE A 95 7.82 6.44 -6.08
C ILE A 95 7.30 5.74 -4.83
N LEU A 96 6.80 4.51 -4.98
CA LEU A 96 6.53 3.60 -3.87
C LEU A 96 7.60 2.50 -3.84
N VAL A 97 8.48 2.57 -2.85
CA VAL A 97 9.49 1.54 -2.60
C VAL A 97 8.90 0.47 -1.69
N MET A 98 8.97 -0.78 -2.13
CA MET A 98 8.32 -1.93 -1.48
C MET A 98 9.37 -2.91 -0.97
N LEU A 99 9.37 -3.15 0.35
CA LEU A 99 10.32 -4.02 1.02
C LEU A 99 9.59 -5.24 1.59
N HIS A 100 9.88 -6.42 1.05
CA HIS A 100 9.22 -7.67 1.41
C HIS A 100 9.43 -8.06 2.88
N GLN A 101 8.54 -8.90 3.43
CA GLN A 101 8.74 -9.53 4.73
C GLN A 101 9.82 -10.63 4.68
N CYS A 102 10.22 -11.17 5.84
CA CYS A 102 11.10 -12.34 5.88
C CYS A 102 10.51 -13.53 5.10
N GLY A 103 11.36 -14.33 4.47
CA GLY A 103 10.95 -15.49 3.68
C GLY A 103 10.27 -15.16 2.35
N ARG A 104 10.16 -13.88 1.98
CA ARG A 104 9.55 -13.40 0.73
C ARG A 104 10.59 -12.74 -0.18
N ASN A 105 10.14 -12.30 -1.35
CA ASN A 105 10.99 -11.70 -2.38
C ASN A 105 10.35 -10.46 -3.00
N ALA A 106 11.15 -9.71 -3.77
CA ALA A 106 10.65 -8.59 -4.57
C ALA A 106 9.73 -9.03 -5.72
N GLU A 107 9.92 -10.25 -6.20
CA GLU A 107 9.13 -10.94 -7.23
C GLU A 107 7.66 -11.14 -6.82
N ASP A 108 7.39 -11.16 -5.52
CA ASP A 108 6.08 -11.46 -4.96
C ASP A 108 5.05 -10.35 -5.21
N PHE A 109 5.52 -9.15 -5.60
CA PHE A 109 4.69 -7.96 -5.83
C PHE A 109 4.04 -7.91 -7.22
N TRP A 110 4.36 -8.84 -8.13
CA TRP A 110 3.75 -8.91 -9.45
C TRP A 110 3.24 -10.32 -9.74
N PRO A 111 2.13 -10.45 -10.47
CA PRO A 111 1.67 -11.74 -10.93
C PRO A 111 2.70 -12.33 -11.90
N PRO A 112 2.68 -13.66 -12.08
CA PRO A 112 3.44 -14.26 -13.14
C PRO A 112 3.09 -13.70 -14.52
N SER A 113 4.11 -13.53 -15.36
CA SER A 113 3.94 -13.02 -16.72
C SER A 113 5.07 -13.49 -17.64
N SER A 114 4.94 -13.24 -18.94
CA SER A 114 6.00 -13.55 -19.90
C SER A 114 7.28 -12.72 -19.70
N VAL A 115 7.18 -11.54 -19.07
CA VAL A 115 8.34 -10.69 -18.75
C VAL A 115 8.92 -10.94 -17.36
N CYS A 116 8.17 -11.61 -16.50
CA CYS A 116 8.60 -12.04 -15.18
C CYS A 116 8.10 -13.47 -14.89
N PRO A 117 8.65 -14.49 -15.56
CA PRO A 117 8.27 -15.89 -15.30
C PRO A 117 8.61 -16.35 -13.87
N GLN A 118 9.55 -15.68 -13.22
CA GLN A 118 9.92 -15.90 -11.82
C GLN A 118 9.02 -15.19 -10.80
N CYS A 119 8.14 -14.30 -11.25
CA CYS A 119 7.16 -13.66 -10.38
C CYS A 119 6.11 -14.69 -9.98
N ILE A 120 5.87 -14.82 -8.68
CA ILE A 120 4.88 -15.77 -8.14
C ILE A 120 3.55 -15.11 -7.79
N GLY A 121 3.55 -13.78 -7.60
CA GLY A 121 2.33 -13.02 -7.37
C GLY A 121 1.62 -13.32 -6.07
N MET A 122 2.29 -13.11 -4.94
CA MET A 122 1.65 -13.26 -3.64
C MET A 122 0.47 -12.27 -3.50
N PRO A 123 -0.72 -12.68 -3.02
CA PRO A 123 -1.94 -11.87 -3.16
C PRO A 123 -1.81 -10.48 -2.55
N GLU A 124 -1.24 -10.38 -1.35
CA GLU A 124 -1.06 -9.10 -0.65
C GLU A 124 -0.01 -8.21 -1.32
N GLY A 125 1.06 -8.82 -1.86
CA GLY A 125 2.06 -8.09 -2.64
C GLY A 125 1.48 -7.51 -3.92
N VAL A 126 0.71 -8.32 -4.66
CA VAL A 126 0.03 -7.91 -5.90
C VAL A 126 -1.02 -6.84 -5.63
N SER A 127 -1.75 -6.94 -4.52
CA SER A 127 -2.71 -5.92 -4.07
C SER A 127 -2.04 -4.56 -3.87
N ILE A 128 -0.89 -4.51 -3.19
CA ILE A 128 -0.10 -3.29 -3.00
C ILE A 128 0.30 -2.68 -4.35
N SER A 129 0.82 -3.49 -5.27
CA SER A 129 1.25 -3.02 -6.59
C SER A 129 0.10 -2.48 -7.43
N ARG A 130 -1.02 -3.19 -7.48
CA ARG A 130 -2.22 -2.75 -8.22
C ARG A 130 -2.72 -1.41 -7.71
N GLN A 131 -2.85 -1.25 -6.39
CA GLN A 131 -3.27 0.00 -5.79
C GLN A 131 -2.25 1.13 -6.01
N GLY A 132 -0.95 0.85 -5.92
CA GLY A 132 0.09 1.82 -6.20
C GLY A 132 0.05 2.34 -7.64
N LEU A 133 -0.07 1.45 -8.62
CA LEU A 133 -0.20 1.81 -10.04
C LEU A 133 -1.51 2.54 -10.34
N ALA A 134 -2.62 2.11 -9.73
CA ALA A 134 -3.93 2.77 -9.89
C ALA A 134 -3.92 4.20 -9.34
N ARG A 135 -3.04 4.50 -8.37
CA ARG A 135 -2.80 5.88 -7.89
C ARG A 135 -1.70 6.62 -8.66
N GLY A 136 -1.06 5.97 -9.63
CA GLY A 136 -0.04 6.56 -10.50
C GLY A 136 1.38 6.56 -9.92
N TYR A 137 1.70 5.70 -8.96
CA TYR A 137 3.05 5.60 -8.40
C TYR A 137 3.95 4.74 -9.28
N ALA A 138 5.19 5.17 -9.47
CA ALA A 138 6.25 4.29 -9.92
C ALA A 138 6.59 3.31 -8.80
N LEU A 139 6.58 2.01 -9.10
CA LEU A 139 6.84 0.96 -8.14
C LEU A 139 8.31 0.54 -8.18
N LEU A 140 8.90 0.27 -7.02
CA LEU A 140 10.23 -0.30 -6.89
C LEU A 140 10.27 -1.32 -5.75
N ALA A 141 10.37 -2.60 -6.07
CA ALA A 141 10.61 -3.66 -5.08
C ALA A 141 12.08 -4.10 -5.09
N ILE A 142 12.66 -4.32 -3.91
CA ILE A 142 14.09 -4.66 -3.77
C ILE A 142 14.19 -5.95 -2.97
N ASN A 143 15.09 -6.86 -3.37
CA ASN A 143 15.42 -8.03 -2.56
C ASN A 143 16.46 -7.68 -1.49
N SER A 144 16.31 -8.25 -0.29
CA SER A 144 17.32 -8.19 0.77
C SER A 144 18.60 -8.93 0.38
N LEU A 145 19.72 -8.64 1.07
CA LEU A 145 20.99 -9.34 0.85
C LEU A 145 20.96 -10.79 1.29
N ASN A 146 20.30 -11.06 2.42
CA ASN A 146 20.19 -12.41 2.95
C ASN A 146 19.36 -13.24 1.98
N ARG A 147 19.95 -14.21 1.31
CA ARG A 147 19.26 -15.13 0.40
C ARG A 147 19.25 -16.58 0.91
N GLU A 148 19.46 -16.77 2.21
CA GLU A 148 19.36 -18.11 2.82
C GLU A 148 17.91 -18.63 2.73
N ILE A 149 17.72 -19.91 3.09
CA ILE A 149 16.40 -20.57 3.16
C ILE A 149 16.07 -20.90 4.62
N GLY A 150 14.82 -20.69 5.04
CA GLY A 150 14.33 -20.99 6.40
C GLY A 150 13.63 -19.83 7.12
N ALA A 151 13.37 -20.02 8.42
CA ALA A 151 12.51 -19.13 9.23
C ALA A 151 13.04 -17.70 9.44
N ASN A 152 14.35 -17.48 9.29
CA ASN A 152 15.01 -16.16 9.41
C ASN A 152 15.71 -15.75 8.12
N ALA A 153 15.30 -16.37 7.02
CA ALA A 153 15.95 -16.22 5.75
C ALA A 153 15.23 -15.16 4.91
N ARG A 154 15.93 -14.54 3.96
CA ARG A 154 15.34 -13.43 3.18
C ARG A 154 14.81 -12.31 4.06
N CYS A 155 15.47 -12.06 5.21
CA CYS A 155 15.17 -10.94 6.09
C CYS A 155 16.07 -9.74 5.76
N TRP A 156 15.59 -8.55 6.14
CA TRP A 156 16.37 -7.32 6.06
C TRP A 156 17.22 -7.08 7.31
N SER A 157 18.41 -6.53 7.11
CA SER A 157 19.32 -6.08 8.15
C SER A 157 19.65 -4.61 7.91
N TYR A 158 19.50 -3.75 8.92
CA TYR A 158 19.86 -2.33 8.77
C TYR A 158 21.34 -2.15 8.37
N GLY A 159 22.25 -2.90 8.99
CA GLY A 159 23.69 -2.77 8.75
C GLY A 159 24.11 -3.21 7.35
N ASP A 160 23.44 -4.21 6.79
CA ASP A 160 23.82 -4.79 5.49
C ASP A 160 23.05 -4.15 4.32
N ASP A 161 21.80 -3.74 4.54
CA ASP A 161 20.88 -3.35 3.47
C ASP A 161 20.62 -1.85 3.34
N ALA A 162 20.75 -1.04 4.40
CA ALA A 162 20.31 0.36 4.37
C ALA A 162 21.01 1.18 3.28
N GLU A 163 22.34 1.08 3.20
CA GLU A 163 23.14 1.81 2.20
C GLU A 163 22.80 1.36 0.78
N ALA A 164 22.70 0.05 0.56
CA ALA A 164 22.38 -0.51 -0.75
C ALA A 164 20.97 -0.12 -1.21
N VAL A 165 19.98 -0.11 -0.31
CA VAL A 165 18.63 0.37 -0.63
C VAL A 165 18.66 1.84 -1.02
N ARG A 166 19.36 2.70 -0.27
CA ARG A 166 19.52 4.11 -0.64
C ARG A 166 20.14 4.27 -2.03
N GLU A 167 21.20 3.52 -2.32
CA GLU A 167 21.89 3.58 -3.61
C GLU A 167 21.02 3.07 -4.77
N ILE A 168 20.27 1.99 -4.57
CA ILE A 168 19.33 1.47 -5.56
C ILE A 168 18.21 2.47 -5.83
N VAL A 169 17.63 3.10 -4.80
CA VAL A 169 16.59 4.12 -4.98
C VAL A 169 17.14 5.32 -5.74
N ALA A 170 18.32 5.83 -5.36
CA ALA A 170 18.95 6.95 -6.07
C ALA A 170 19.27 6.60 -7.54
N LYS A 171 19.75 5.38 -7.80
CA LYS A 171 20.00 4.88 -9.15
C LYS A 171 18.71 4.78 -9.96
N PHE A 172 17.65 4.23 -9.37
CA PHE A 172 16.33 4.14 -10.00
C PHE A 172 15.78 5.52 -10.36
N GLN A 173 15.84 6.47 -9.43
CA GLN A 173 15.44 7.85 -9.68
C GLN A 173 16.19 8.46 -10.88
N ALA A 174 17.51 8.31 -10.92
CA ALA A 174 18.32 8.85 -12.01
C ALA A 174 18.04 8.18 -13.36
N GLU A 175 17.87 6.86 -13.38
CA GLU A 175 17.60 6.12 -14.62
C GLU A 175 16.23 6.43 -15.20
N GLN A 176 15.22 6.64 -14.34
CA GLN A 176 13.85 6.90 -14.73
C GLN A 176 13.48 8.39 -14.77
N LYS A 177 14.43 9.28 -14.45
CA LYS A 177 14.23 10.75 -14.37
C LYS A 177 13.15 11.15 -13.36
N LEU A 178 13.22 10.55 -12.18
CA LEU A 178 12.26 10.66 -11.07
C LEU A 178 12.89 11.31 -9.82
N GLU A 179 13.92 12.14 -9.99
CA GLU A 179 14.61 12.81 -8.87
C GLU A 179 13.74 13.87 -8.17
N ASP A 180 12.78 14.44 -8.90
CA ASP A 180 11.93 15.54 -8.41
C ASP A 180 10.58 15.08 -7.83
N VAL A 181 10.25 13.78 -7.93
CA VAL A 181 9.00 13.22 -7.39
C VAL A 181 9.20 12.71 -5.95
N PRO A 182 8.16 12.73 -5.09
CA PRO A 182 8.27 12.23 -3.73
C PRO A 182 8.53 10.72 -3.66
N VAL A 183 9.27 10.28 -2.64
CA VAL A 183 9.59 8.87 -2.39
C VAL A 183 8.90 8.39 -1.12
N PHE A 184 8.08 7.37 -1.25
CA PHE A 184 7.35 6.71 -0.19
C PHE A 184 7.85 5.28 -0.01
N PHE A 185 7.72 4.76 1.19
CA PHE A 185 8.11 3.38 1.50
C PHE A 185 6.96 2.61 2.10
N THR A 186 6.90 1.33 1.73
CA THR A 186 6.15 0.31 2.45
C THR A 186 7.01 -0.90 2.70
N GLY A 187 6.67 -1.63 3.75
CA GLY A 187 7.21 -2.95 3.98
C GLY A 187 6.55 -3.62 5.17
N CYS A 188 6.59 -4.94 5.15
CA CYS A 188 6.06 -5.76 6.23
C CYS A 188 7.19 -6.33 7.09
N SER A 189 6.98 -6.42 8.41
CA SER A 189 7.90 -7.09 9.33
C SER A 189 9.33 -6.54 9.21
N SER A 190 10.35 -7.35 8.89
CA SER A 190 11.72 -6.86 8.70
C SER A 190 11.86 -5.79 7.60
N GLY A 191 11.05 -5.84 6.53
CA GLY A 191 11.03 -4.82 5.48
C GLY A 191 10.49 -3.48 5.98
N GLY A 192 9.40 -3.50 6.75
CA GLY A 192 8.88 -2.30 7.41
C GLY A 192 9.83 -1.78 8.49
N SER A 193 10.51 -2.68 9.19
CA SER A 193 11.56 -2.37 10.16
C SER A 193 12.74 -1.62 9.51
N LEU A 194 13.13 -2.00 8.29
CA LEU A 194 14.14 -1.28 7.51
C LEU A 194 13.60 0.07 7.04
N ALA A 195 12.39 0.11 6.47
CA ALA A 195 11.73 1.33 6.01
C ALA A 195 11.69 2.41 7.11
N LEU A 196 11.33 2.04 8.34
CA LEU A 196 11.30 2.95 9.50
C LEU A 196 12.69 3.45 9.95
N ARG A 197 13.79 2.85 9.49
CA ARG A 197 15.15 3.28 9.84
C ARG A 197 15.83 4.09 8.75
N LEU A 198 15.44 3.91 7.49
CA LEU A 198 16.01 4.61 6.34
C LEU A 198 15.96 6.16 6.40
N PRO A 199 15.00 6.82 7.09
CA PRO A 199 15.06 8.28 7.28
C PRO A 199 16.34 8.79 7.97
N GLY A 200 17.08 7.92 8.67
CA GLY A 200 18.39 8.24 9.23
C GLY A 200 19.52 8.37 8.18
N THR A 201 19.27 7.98 6.94
CA THR A 201 20.31 7.91 5.88
C THR A 201 19.88 8.47 4.53
N MET A 202 18.58 8.75 4.34
CA MET A 202 18.06 9.29 3.10
C MET A 202 16.75 10.05 3.33
N LYS A 203 16.43 10.96 2.41
CA LYS A 203 15.16 11.67 2.42
C LYS A 203 14.03 10.73 2.01
N ILE A 204 12.98 10.66 2.83
CA ILE A 204 11.74 9.93 2.58
C ILE A 204 10.57 10.88 2.84
N ASN A 205 9.49 10.75 2.06
CA ASN A 205 8.33 11.62 2.13
C ASN A 205 7.16 11.04 2.93
N GLY A 206 7.12 9.71 3.10
CA GLY A 206 6.11 9.02 3.90
C GLY A 206 6.41 7.54 3.99
N ILE A 207 5.94 6.90 5.06
CA ILE A 207 6.09 5.47 5.29
C ILE A 207 4.74 4.90 5.69
N PHE A 208 4.35 3.76 5.12
CA PHE A 208 3.33 2.92 5.73
C PHE A 208 3.92 1.54 6.04
N ALA A 209 4.04 1.24 7.33
CA ALA A 209 4.67 0.02 7.81
C ALA A 209 3.59 -0.99 8.18
N VAL A 210 3.75 -2.23 7.71
CA VAL A 210 2.79 -3.31 7.93
C VAL A 210 3.33 -4.31 8.96
N ALA A 211 2.48 -4.69 9.92
CA ALA A 211 2.77 -5.68 10.95
C ALA A 211 4.07 -5.42 11.73
N ILE A 212 4.49 -4.16 11.89
CA ILE A 212 5.74 -3.87 12.60
C ILE A 212 5.76 -2.45 13.18
N ALA A 213 6.41 -2.34 14.33
CA ALA A 213 6.94 -1.09 14.84
C ALA A 213 8.35 -1.32 15.41
N LEU A 214 9.13 -0.25 15.49
CA LEU A 214 10.46 -0.31 16.07
C LEU A 214 10.41 -0.24 17.59
N ASP A 215 11.38 -0.87 18.25
CA ASP A 215 11.67 -0.49 19.63
C ASP A 215 12.12 0.98 19.64
N LYS A 216 11.57 1.76 20.57
CA LYS A 216 11.86 3.20 20.70
C LYS A 216 13.36 3.51 20.70
N ALA A 217 14.20 2.66 21.33
CA ALA A 217 15.65 2.87 21.38
C ALA A 217 16.34 2.80 20.00
N THR A 218 15.70 2.16 19.02
CA THR A 218 16.21 2.00 17.64
C THR A 218 15.46 2.85 16.63
N PHE A 219 14.46 3.61 17.07
CA PHE A 219 13.70 4.54 16.25
C PHE A 219 14.53 5.80 15.98
N PRO A 220 14.79 6.19 14.72
CA PRO A 220 15.78 7.22 14.42
C PRO A 220 15.59 8.54 15.18
N PRO A 221 14.37 9.12 15.30
CA PRO A 221 14.17 10.36 16.06
C PRO A 221 14.46 10.25 17.57
N ALA A 222 14.47 9.04 18.12
CA ALA A 222 14.84 8.78 19.51
C ALA A 222 16.34 8.43 19.67
N ALA A 223 16.93 7.79 18.66
CA ALA A 223 18.32 7.36 18.66
C ALA A 223 19.30 8.47 18.22
N ASP A 224 18.85 9.36 17.34
CA ASP A 224 19.62 10.46 16.78
C ASP A 224 18.79 11.75 16.80
N ARG A 225 19.33 12.78 17.47
CA ARG A 225 18.66 14.09 17.59
C ARG A 225 19.02 15.04 16.45
N ASP A 226 20.02 14.70 15.65
CA ASP A 226 20.60 15.52 14.59
C ASP A 226 20.39 14.89 13.20
N LEU A 227 19.21 14.27 12.98
CA LEU A 227 18.83 13.70 11.69
C LEU A 227 19.02 14.73 10.56
N GLU A 228 19.67 14.31 9.48
CA GLU A 228 19.91 15.16 8.31
C GLU A 228 18.60 15.63 7.66
N PHE A 229 17.58 14.76 7.68
CA PHE A 229 16.27 15.02 7.12
C PHE A 229 15.19 14.96 8.21
N PRO A 230 14.10 15.76 8.09
CA PRO A 230 12.93 15.59 8.92
C PRO A 230 12.38 14.18 8.80
N TYR A 231 11.98 13.59 9.93
CA TYR A 231 11.37 12.27 9.93
C TYR A 231 9.96 12.35 9.28
N PRO A 232 9.63 11.46 8.32
CA PRO A 232 8.40 11.55 7.55
C PRO A 232 7.16 11.13 8.37
N PRO A 233 5.94 11.47 7.90
CA PRO A 233 4.72 10.87 8.42
C PRO A 233 4.73 9.34 8.31
N VAL A 234 4.18 8.66 9.32
CA VAL A 234 4.11 7.19 9.37
C VAL A 234 2.68 6.70 9.61
N ALA A 235 2.15 5.89 8.69
CA ALA A 235 0.96 5.09 8.93
C ALA A 235 1.37 3.70 9.41
N TYR A 236 0.92 3.28 10.58
CA TYR A 236 1.11 1.91 11.06
C TYR A 236 -0.12 1.09 10.71
N ILE A 237 0.05 0.03 9.94
CA ILE A 237 -1.02 -0.94 9.65
C ILE A 237 -0.64 -2.22 10.39
N HIS A 238 -1.41 -2.61 11.39
CA HIS A 238 -1.03 -3.73 12.24
C HIS A 238 -2.25 -4.44 12.78
N PHE A 239 -2.05 -5.64 13.32
CA PHE A 239 -3.14 -6.55 13.61
C PHE A 239 -3.54 -6.53 15.08
N ALA A 240 -4.84 -6.61 15.33
CA ALA A 240 -5.42 -6.59 16.68
C ALA A 240 -4.85 -7.68 17.59
N ASP A 241 -4.50 -8.85 17.03
CA ASP A 241 -4.01 -9.98 17.81
C ASP A 241 -2.47 -10.03 17.91
N ASP A 242 -1.74 -9.18 17.16
CA ASP A 242 -0.28 -9.01 17.33
C ASP A 242 0.05 -8.08 18.52
N THR A 243 -0.11 -8.61 19.73
CA THR A 243 0.09 -7.88 20.99
C THR A 243 1.46 -7.19 21.11
N ASN A 244 2.52 -7.80 20.60
CA ASN A 244 3.86 -7.23 20.63
C ASN A 244 3.99 -6.03 19.68
N THR A 245 3.43 -6.11 18.47
CA THR A 245 3.41 -4.97 17.55
C THR A 245 2.50 -3.86 18.08
N ASN A 246 1.31 -4.19 18.59
CA ASN A 246 0.37 -3.25 19.22
C ASN A 246 1.05 -2.41 20.32
N GLU A 247 1.78 -3.05 21.24
CA GLU A 247 2.50 -2.35 22.30
C GLU A 247 3.54 -1.37 21.74
N LYS A 248 4.33 -1.80 20.75
CA LYS A 248 5.36 -0.97 20.12
C LYS A 248 4.78 0.21 19.35
N VAL A 249 3.70 -0.01 18.58
CA VAL A 249 3.00 1.07 17.86
C VAL A 249 2.48 2.10 18.87
N GLY A 250 1.80 1.68 19.94
CA GLY A 250 1.32 2.58 20.99
C GLY A 250 2.44 3.43 21.60
N ILE A 251 3.58 2.82 21.93
CA ILE A 251 4.77 3.54 22.44
C ILE A 251 5.28 4.58 21.44
N LEU A 252 5.32 4.25 20.14
CA LEU A 252 5.81 5.15 19.11
C LEU A 252 4.81 6.27 18.79
N LEU A 253 3.51 6.02 18.85
CA LEU A 253 2.48 7.05 18.72
C LEU A 253 2.54 8.06 19.86
N GLU A 254 2.65 7.59 21.11
CA GLU A 254 2.84 8.46 22.28
C GLU A 254 4.13 9.28 22.18
N PHE A 255 5.23 8.64 21.77
CA PHE A 255 6.50 9.31 21.54
C PHE A 255 6.39 10.35 20.41
N GLY A 256 5.73 10.00 19.31
CA GLY A 256 5.54 10.87 18.16
C GLY A 256 4.74 12.12 18.52
N ALA A 257 3.62 11.95 19.22
CA ALA A 257 2.81 13.06 19.72
C ALA A 257 3.63 13.99 20.65
N ALA A 258 4.47 13.43 21.52
CA ALA A 258 5.33 14.22 22.41
C ALA A 258 6.46 14.97 21.69
N ASN A 259 6.83 14.56 20.47
CA ASN A 259 7.93 15.12 19.68
C ASN A 259 7.47 15.74 18.35
N ASN A 260 6.17 15.98 18.20
CA ASN A 260 5.57 16.56 17.00
C ASN A 260 5.92 15.79 15.71
N LEU A 261 5.91 14.46 15.80
CA LEU A 261 5.99 13.55 14.66
C LEU A 261 4.58 13.16 14.25
N THR A 262 4.30 13.20 12.95
CA THR A 262 3.01 12.78 12.41
C THR A 262 2.98 11.26 12.29
N ALA A 263 2.11 10.62 13.05
CA ALA A 263 1.87 9.19 12.93
C ALA A 263 0.42 8.87 13.28
N ASP A 264 -0.12 7.85 12.63
CA ASP A 264 -1.46 7.33 12.89
C ASP A 264 -1.48 5.81 12.61
N GLU A 265 -2.56 5.13 12.99
CA GLU A 265 -2.66 3.68 12.87
C GLU A 265 -3.98 3.19 12.28
N VAL A 266 -3.92 2.02 11.65
CA VAL A 266 -5.04 1.16 11.31
C VAL A 266 -4.83 -0.17 12.01
N ILE A 267 -5.79 -0.56 12.84
CA ILE A 267 -5.79 -1.84 13.55
C ILE A 267 -6.71 -2.80 12.82
N VAL A 268 -6.16 -3.88 12.31
CA VAL A 268 -6.83 -4.86 11.48
C VAL A 268 -7.35 -6.00 12.35
N GLY A 269 -8.66 -6.24 12.28
CA GLY A 269 -9.31 -7.35 12.97
C GLY A 269 -9.32 -8.63 12.13
N LYS A 270 -9.80 -9.72 12.74
CA LYS A 270 -10.01 -10.98 12.02
C LYS A 270 -11.06 -10.82 10.92
N LEU A 271 -10.88 -11.59 9.85
CA LEU A 271 -11.83 -11.65 8.74
C LEU A 271 -12.52 -13.02 8.69
N PRO A 272 -13.81 -13.06 8.34
CA PRO A 272 -14.52 -14.31 8.13
C PRO A 272 -14.01 -15.00 6.86
N ILE A 273 -13.65 -16.27 6.96
CA ILE A 273 -13.33 -17.12 5.82
C ILE A 273 -14.63 -17.70 5.29
N GLY A 274 -15.32 -16.97 4.41
CA GLY A 274 -16.50 -17.47 3.69
C GLY A 274 -16.14 -18.35 2.48
N PRO A 275 -17.14 -18.91 1.77
CA PRO A 275 -16.92 -19.78 0.61
C PRO A 275 -16.05 -19.20 -0.51
N ASN A 276 -16.11 -17.88 -0.72
CA ASN A 276 -15.38 -17.20 -1.80
C ASN A 276 -14.13 -16.47 -1.30
N TYR A 277 -13.84 -16.51 0.01
CA TYR A 277 -12.79 -15.70 0.64
C TYR A 277 -11.45 -15.75 -0.10
N PHE A 278 -11.00 -16.96 -0.47
CA PHE A 278 -9.70 -17.10 -1.13
C PHE A 278 -9.72 -16.61 -2.58
N ALA A 279 -10.83 -16.79 -3.30
CA ALA A 279 -10.96 -16.33 -4.69
C ALA A 279 -11.15 -14.80 -4.78
N GLU A 280 -11.80 -14.19 -3.79
CA GLU A 280 -11.97 -12.73 -3.69
C GLU A 280 -10.65 -12.01 -3.37
N ARG A 281 -9.69 -12.72 -2.74
CA ARG A 281 -8.40 -12.15 -2.37
C ARG A 281 -7.27 -12.49 -3.33
N ASP A 282 -7.29 -13.69 -3.92
CA ASP A 282 -6.26 -14.15 -4.84
C ASP A 282 -6.83 -14.49 -6.22
N ALA A 283 -6.40 -13.73 -7.23
CA ALA A 283 -6.75 -13.96 -8.64
C ALA A 283 -6.17 -15.26 -9.23
N MET A 284 -5.37 -16.02 -8.46
CA MET A 284 -4.90 -17.37 -8.80
C MET A 284 -5.72 -18.48 -8.13
N ILE A 285 -6.70 -18.16 -7.30
CA ILE A 285 -7.58 -19.14 -6.66
C ILE A 285 -8.94 -19.09 -7.32
N SER A 286 -9.35 -20.20 -7.93
CA SER A 286 -10.69 -20.33 -8.51
C SER A 286 -11.76 -20.36 -7.42
N THR A 287 -12.99 -19.97 -7.79
CA THR A 287 -14.14 -20.00 -6.89
C THR A 287 -14.40 -21.44 -6.42
N ALA A 288 -14.31 -22.44 -7.30
CA ALA A 288 -14.45 -23.84 -6.90
C ALA A 288 -13.37 -24.30 -5.88
N LEU A 289 -12.11 -23.88 -6.05
CA LEU A 289 -11.07 -24.21 -5.08
C LEU A 289 -11.32 -23.50 -3.74
N SER A 290 -11.69 -22.23 -3.77
CA SER A 290 -12.06 -21.46 -2.57
C SER A 290 -13.20 -22.12 -1.79
N GLN A 291 -14.26 -22.54 -2.49
CA GLN A 291 -15.41 -23.23 -1.88
C GLN A 291 -14.98 -24.54 -1.23
N SER A 292 -14.13 -25.31 -1.91
CA SER A 292 -13.59 -26.57 -1.39
C SER A 292 -12.72 -26.35 -0.14
N LEU A 293 -11.90 -25.29 -0.11
CA LEU A 293 -11.10 -24.88 1.05
C LEU A 293 -11.98 -24.52 2.23
N HIS A 294 -12.99 -23.68 2.00
CA HIS A 294 -13.94 -23.31 3.04
C HIS A 294 -14.67 -24.53 3.62
N GLU A 295 -15.20 -25.42 2.77
CA GLU A 295 -15.85 -26.64 3.24
C GLU A 295 -14.93 -27.52 4.09
N GLU A 296 -13.65 -27.63 3.72
CA GLU A 296 -12.69 -28.42 4.47
C GLU A 296 -12.33 -27.77 5.81
N LEU A 297 -12.15 -26.44 5.85
CA LEU A 297 -11.96 -25.70 7.10
C LEU A 297 -13.14 -25.88 8.07
N VAL A 298 -14.38 -25.89 7.55
CA VAL A 298 -15.58 -26.19 8.34
C VAL A 298 -15.56 -27.64 8.85
N LYS A 299 -15.22 -28.63 8.01
CA LYS A 299 -15.13 -30.05 8.42
C LYS A 299 -14.07 -30.28 9.49
N LEU A 300 -12.96 -29.54 9.43
CA LEU A 300 -11.88 -29.58 10.42
C LEU A 300 -12.23 -28.87 11.73
N ASP A 301 -13.42 -28.27 11.83
CA ASP A 301 -13.84 -27.45 12.96
C ASP A 301 -12.86 -26.28 13.23
N ALA A 302 -12.22 -25.77 12.15
CA ALA A 302 -11.27 -24.67 12.22
C ALA A 302 -11.94 -23.30 12.25
N LEU A 303 -13.21 -23.21 11.86
CA LEU A 303 -13.98 -21.95 11.85
C LEU A 303 -15.06 -21.97 12.93
N ASP A 304 -15.30 -20.81 13.57
CA ASP A 304 -16.40 -20.62 14.51
C ASP A 304 -17.75 -20.36 13.80
N GLU A 305 -18.81 -20.07 14.56
CA GLU A 305 -20.14 -19.78 14.02
C GLU A 305 -20.22 -18.52 13.13
N ASN A 306 -19.22 -17.65 13.17
CA ASN A 306 -19.10 -16.45 12.36
C ASN A 306 -18.09 -16.61 11.21
N TYR A 307 -17.61 -17.85 10.98
CA TYR A 307 -16.56 -18.17 10.02
C TYR A 307 -15.19 -17.55 10.35
N LEU A 308 -14.96 -17.13 11.59
CA LEU A 308 -13.65 -16.67 12.04
C LEU A 308 -12.78 -17.87 12.44
N LEU A 309 -11.48 -17.73 12.23
CA LEU A 309 -10.50 -18.68 12.74
C LEU A 309 -10.51 -18.69 14.29
N LYS A 310 -10.69 -19.87 14.89
CA LYS A 310 -10.69 -20.06 16.34
C LYS A 310 -9.29 -19.84 16.96
N ASP A 311 -9.26 -19.31 18.18
CA ASP A 311 -8.01 -18.92 18.86
C ASP A 311 -7.23 -20.06 19.54
N ASP A 312 -7.77 -21.27 19.55
CA ASP A 312 -7.23 -22.35 20.38
C ASP A 312 -5.90 -22.94 19.89
N TRP A 313 -5.42 -22.51 18.72
CA TRP A 313 -4.17 -22.97 18.10
C TRP A 313 -3.01 -21.96 18.16
N GLU A 314 -3.23 -20.73 18.64
CA GLU A 314 -2.19 -19.67 18.69
C GLU A 314 -1.29 -19.76 19.93
N THR A 315 -1.91 -19.92 21.10
CA THR A 315 -1.22 -19.77 22.39
C THR A 315 -0.22 -20.88 22.71
N ASP A 316 -0.08 -21.84 21.80
CA ASP A 316 0.75 -23.02 21.97
C ASP A 316 1.30 -23.45 20.61
N ASP A 317 2.49 -22.95 20.26
CA ASP A 317 3.25 -23.38 19.07
C ASP A 317 3.53 -24.89 19.03
N SER A 318 3.31 -25.62 20.13
CA SER A 318 3.37 -27.08 20.13
C SER A 318 2.11 -27.74 19.57
N LYS A 319 1.00 -27.00 19.43
CA LYS A 319 -0.22 -27.47 18.79
C LYS A 319 -0.07 -27.37 17.28
N LYS A 320 -0.28 -28.52 16.63
CA LYS A 320 -0.41 -28.59 15.19
C LYS A 320 -1.68 -27.87 14.77
N LYS A 321 -1.55 -26.94 13.83
CA LYS A 321 -2.67 -26.23 13.22
C LYS A 321 -3.32 -27.18 12.21
N PRO A 322 -4.57 -27.65 12.42
CA PRO A 322 -5.18 -28.67 11.56
C PRO A 322 -5.27 -28.25 10.09
N TRP A 323 -5.51 -26.96 9.85
CA TRP A 323 -5.52 -26.38 8.51
C TRP A 323 -4.13 -26.42 7.85
N GLU A 324 -3.05 -26.28 8.61
CA GLU A 324 -1.70 -26.35 8.03
C GLU A 324 -1.36 -27.79 7.61
N ASP A 325 -1.71 -28.78 8.43
CA ASP A 325 -1.57 -30.20 8.08
C ASP A 325 -2.42 -30.56 6.85
N MET A 326 -3.66 -30.04 6.76
CA MET A 326 -4.52 -30.20 5.58
C MET A 326 -3.84 -29.65 4.32
N LEU A 327 -3.35 -28.42 4.35
CA LEU A 327 -2.70 -27.78 3.20
C LEU A 327 -1.39 -28.49 2.80
N ARG A 328 -0.67 -29.11 3.75
CA ARG A 328 0.55 -29.89 3.48
C ARG A 328 0.29 -31.33 3.05
N SER A 329 -0.96 -31.80 3.13
CA SER A 329 -1.34 -33.16 2.78
C SER A 329 -1.66 -33.30 1.28
N ALA A 330 -1.89 -34.52 0.82
CA ALA A 330 -2.39 -34.78 -0.53
C ALA A 330 -3.78 -34.14 -0.78
N ARG A 331 -4.50 -33.73 0.27
CA ARG A 331 -5.85 -33.16 0.14
C ARG A 331 -5.86 -31.87 -0.65
N LEU A 332 -4.87 -31.00 -0.49
CA LEU A 332 -4.80 -29.78 -1.30
C LEU A 332 -4.65 -30.11 -2.78
N GLN A 333 -3.80 -31.08 -3.13
CA GLN A 333 -3.65 -31.53 -4.51
C GLN A 333 -4.96 -32.11 -5.06
N GLU A 334 -5.65 -32.96 -4.29
CA GLU A 334 -6.96 -33.49 -4.69
C GLU A 334 -7.97 -32.38 -5.00
N MET A 335 -8.04 -31.34 -4.17
CA MET A 335 -8.93 -30.20 -4.39
C MET A 335 -8.53 -29.37 -5.61
N ILE A 336 -7.24 -29.25 -5.89
CA ILE A 336 -6.74 -28.61 -7.11
C ILE A 336 -7.13 -29.43 -8.33
N ASP A 337 -6.96 -30.75 -8.29
CA ASP A 337 -7.35 -31.67 -9.36
C ASP A 337 -8.87 -31.62 -9.60
N GLU A 338 -9.67 -31.55 -8.53
CA GLU A 338 -11.13 -31.37 -8.58
C GLU A 338 -11.53 -30.02 -9.24
N ALA A 339 -10.72 -28.97 -9.05
CA ALA A 339 -10.94 -27.62 -9.58
C ALA A 339 -10.14 -27.31 -10.86
N GLU A 340 -9.44 -28.29 -11.45
CA GLU A 340 -8.42 -28.07 -12.49
C GLU A 340 -8.95 -27.28 -13.69
N ALA A 341 -10.15 -27.62 -14.17
CA ALA A 341 -10.74 -26.95 -15.33
C ALA A 341 -10.99 -25.45 -15.08
N GLU A 342 -11.43 -25.07 -13.88
CA GLU A 342 -11.66 -23.68 -13.51
C GLU A 342 -10.34 -22.96 -13.23
N GLN A 343 -9.39 -23.63 -12.58
CA GLN A 343 -8.05 -23.11 -12.34
C GLN A 343 -7.29 -22.82 -13.63
N LEU A 344 -7.36 -23.74 -14.60
CA LEU A 344 -6.75 -23.55 -15.91
C LEU A 344 -7.48 -22.45 -16.70
N ALA A 345 -8.81 -22.35 -16.59
CA ALA A 345 -9.56 -21.26 -17.18
C ALA A 345 -9.17 -19.90 -16.58
N LEU A 346 -8.99 -19.82 -15.26
CA LEU A 346 -8.54 -18.62 -14.55
C LEU A 346 -7.12 -18.21 -14.98
N LYS A 347 -6.17 -19.14 -15.01
CA LYS A 347 -4.80 -18.91 -15.52
C LYS A 347 -4.82 -18.38 -16.96
N ASN A 348 -5.62 -19.02 -17.81
CA ASN A 348 -5.73 -18.59 -19.20
C ASN A 348 -6.39 -17.21 -19.30
N ALA A 349 -7.40 -16.93 -18.46
CA ALA A 349 -8.05 -15.63 -18.42
C ALA A 349 -7.12 -14.54 -17.88
N THR A 350 -6.29 -14.77 -16.88
CA THR A 350 -5.32 -13.77 -16.40
C THR A 350 -4.25 -13.47 -17.45
N SER A 351 -3.75 -14.50 -18.14
CA SER A 351 -2.78 -14.34 -19.23
C SER A 351 -3.38 -13.68 -20.48
N LEU A 352 -4.61 -14.10 -20.86
CA LEU A 352 -5.29 -13.67 -22.07
C LEU A 352 -6.00 -12.33 -21.88
N SER A 353 -6.57 -12.03 -20.72
CA SER A 353 -7.18 -10.71 -20.45
C SER A 353 -6.11 -9.63 -20.45
N MET A 354 -4.96 -9.86 -19.80
CA MET A 354 -3.83 -8.93 -19.86
C MET A 354 -3.34 -8.70 -21.29
N ALA A 355 -3.29 -9.75 -22.13
CA ALA A 355 -2.89 -9.65 -23.53
C ALA A 355 -3.97 -9.04 -24.45
N GLN A 356 -5.24 -9.41 -24.29
CA GLN A 356 -6.36 -8.90 -25.10
C GLN A 356 -6.67 -7.45 -24.77
N TYR A 357 -6.54 -7.07 -23.51
CA TYR A 357 -6.75 -5.69 -23.06
C TYR A 357 -5.67 -4.77 -23.64
N ALA A 358 -4.42 -5.21 -23.61
CA ALA A 358 -3.30 -4.52 -24.26
C ALA A 358 -3.53 -4.28 -25.76
N LEU A 359 -4.07 -5.27 -26.46
CA LEU A 359 -4.28 -5.21 -27.90
C LEU A 359 -5.48 -4.34 -28.27
N GLN A 360 -6.59 -4.45 -27.54
CA GLN A 360 -7.74 -3.57 -27.75
C GLN A 360 -7.38 -2.11 -27.50
N ALA A 361 -6.59 -1.81 -26.46
CA ALA A 361 -6.10 -0.46 -26.19
C ALA A 361 -5.13 0.05 -27.27
N ALA A 362 -4.41 -0.83 -27.97
CA ALA A 362 -3.56 -0.49 -29.11
C ALA A 362 -4.34 -0.34 -30.44
N GLY A 363 -5.66 -0.57 -30.44
CA GLY A 363 -6.46 -0.61 -31.67
C GLY A 363 -6.20 -1.85 -32.53
N GLU A 364 -5.52 -2.85 -31.97
CA GLU A 364 -5.24 -4.12 -32.62
C GLU A 364 -6.40 -5.11 -32.38
N PRO A 365 -6.69 -6.00 -33.35
CA PRO A 365 -7.74 -7.00 -33.16
C PRO A 365 -7.39 -7.93 -31.98
N ALA A 366 -8.40 -8.26 -31.19
CA ALA A 366 -8.25 -9.17 -30.04
C ALA A 366 -7.68 -10.52 -30.50
N LEU A 367 -6.68 -11.03 -29.77
CA LEU A 367 -6.16 -12.38 -30.00
C LEU A 367 -7.27 -13.41 -29.77
N THR A 368 -7.41 -14.38 -30.68
CA THR A 368 -8.12 -15.61 -30.37
C THR A 368 -7.18 -16.58 -29.66
N ILE A 369 -7.72 -17.54 -28.90
CA ILE A 369 -6.95 -18.60 -28.23
C ILE A 369 -6.05 -19.37 -29.22
N GLN A 370 -6.37 -19.35 -30.52
CA GLN A 370 -5.60 -20.02 -31.57
C GLN A 370 -4.42 -19.19 -32.12
N ASP A 371 -4.36 -17.89 -31.80
CA ASP A 371 -3.37 -16.96 -32.39
C ASP A 371 -2.09 -16.82 -31.55
N VAL A 372 -2.04 -17.39 -30.34
CA VAL A 372 -0.81 -17.50 -29.56
C VAL A 372 -0.01 -18.67 -30.13
N SER A 373 0.95 -18.38 -31.00
CA SER A 373 1.68 -19.42 -31.73
C SER A 373 2.49 -20.34 -30.78
N PRO A 374 2.65 -21.63 -31.10
CA PRO A 374 3.55 -22.52 -30.39
C PRO A 374 5.01 -22.02 -30.31
N GLU A 375 5.42 -21.15 -31.24
CA GLU A 375 6.78 -20.58 -31.31
C GLU A 375 7.02 -19.50 -30.25
N SER A 376 5.99 -18.70 -29.91
CA SER A 376 6.04 -17.76 -28.78
C SER A 376 6.03 -18.47 -27.42
N VAL A 377 5.39 -19.63 -27.33
CA VAL A 377 5.43 -20.51 -26.15
C VAL A 377 6.81 -21.15 -26.03
N ALA A 378 7.39 -21.66 -27.12
CA ALA A 378 8.73 -22.25 -27.13
C ALA A 378 9.84 -21.24 -26.77
N ALA A 379 9.74 -19.98 -27.24
CA ALA A 379 10.70 -18.94 -26.86
C ALA A 379 10.60 -18.54 -25.38
N SER A 380 9.41 -18.63 -24.78
CA SER A 380 9.18 -18.49 -23.34
C SER A 380 9.74 -19.69 -22.57
N GLU A 381 9.53 -20.91 -23.06
CA GLU A 381 10.06 -22.14 -22.46
C GLU A 381 11.60 -22.19 -22.49
N ASP A 382 12.24 -21.71 -23.57
CA ASP A 382 13.70 -21.61 -23.67
C ASP A 382 14.29 -20.56 -22.71
N ALA A 383 13.55 -19.48 -22.41
CA ALA A 383 13.93 -18.49 -21.40
C ALA A 383 13.79 -19.06 -19.97
N ILE A 384 12.73 -19.82 -19.71
CA ILE A 384 12.49 -20.56 -18.46
C ILE A 384 13.62 -21.58 -18.20
N ASN A 385 14.03 -22.33 -19.23
CA ASN A 385 15.05 -23.37 -19.12
C ASN A 385 16.49 -22.86 -18.89
N GLN A 386 16.78 -21.58 -19.16
CA GLN A 386 18.09 -20.98 -18.82
C GLN A 386 18.12 -20.36 -17.42
N GLU A 387 16.98 -19.96 -16.86
CA GLU A 387 16.84 -19.47 -15.48
C GLU A 387 16.81 -20.58 -14.42
N ASP A 388 16.59 -21.84 -14.84
CA ASP A 388 16.51 -23.06 -14.03
C ASP A 388 17.84 -23.47 -13.34
N THR A 389 18.89 -22.65 -13.47
CA THR A 389 20.12 -22.78 -12.67
C THR A 389 20.14 -21.90 -11.43
N ASN A 390 19.03 -21.22 -11.12
CA ASN A 390 18.86 -20.44 -9.90
C ASN A 390 18.72 -21.37 -8.68
N PRO A 391 19.74 -21.49 -7.80
CA PRO A 391 19.68 -22.37 -6.63
C PRO A 391 18.61 -21.95 -5.60
N ASN A 392 18.01 -20.75 -5.73
CA ASN A 392 16.95 -20.28 -4.84
C ASN A 392 15.58 -20.91 -5.10
N PHE A 393 15.36 -21.62 -6.21
CA PHE A 393 14.10 -22.36 -6.41
C PHE A 393 14.05 -23.67 -5.57
N SER A 394 15.19 -24.24 -5.20
CA SER A 394 15.25 -25.70 -5.00
C SER A 394 14.74 -26.27 -3.67
N GLU A 395 14.55 -25.50 -2.59
CA GLU A 395 14.11 -26.10 -1.31
C GLU A 395 13.00 -25.36 -0.53
N SER A 396 12.67 -24.11 -0.84
CA SER A 396 11.49 -23.42 -0.26
C SER A 396 10.51 -22.85 -1.28
N ASP A 397 10.77 -23.04 -2.57
CA ASP A 397 10.10 -22.29 -3.64
C ASP A 397 9.56 -23.24 -4.74
N GLY A 398 9.38 -24.53 -4.40
CA GLY A 398 8.95 -25.57 -5.32
C GLY A 398 10.12 -26.03 -6.19
N ALA A 399 10.36 -27.33 -6.22
CA ALA A 399 11.17 -27.87 -7.31
C ALA A 399 10.51 -27.43 -8.61
N SER A 400 11.16 -26.54 -9.38
CA SER A 400 10.89 -26.44 -10.81
C SER A 400 10.96 -27.87 -11.32
N PRO A 401 9.90 -28.43 -11.92
CA PRO A 401 9.92 -29.81 -12.37
C PRO A 401 10.90 -29.87 -13.55
N ALA A 402 12.17 -30.10 -13.24
CA ALA A 402 13.18 -30.56 -14.19
C ALA A 402 12.76 -31.88 -14.88
N ALA A 403 11.66 -32.50 -14.42
CA ALA A 403 10.92 -33.55 -15.07
C ALA A 403 9.55 -33.01 -15.52
N GLY A 404 9.48 -32.48 -16.75
CA GLY A 404 8.31 -31.78 -17.26
C GLY A 404 6.99 -32.56 -17.19
N THR A 405 5.93 -31.81 -16.91
CA THR A 405 4.54 -31.82 -17.46
C THR A 405 3.64 -30.92 -16.62
N ASP A 406 4.03 -30.61 -15.38
CA ASP A 406 3.17 -29.90 -14.43
C ASP A 406 3.38 -28.40 -14.52
N ASP A 407 2.29 -27.67 -14.68
CA ASP A 407 2.23 -26.21 -14.73
C ASP A 407 2.68 -25.63 -13.38
N PRO A 408 3.81 -24.89 -13.30
CA PRO A 408 4.34 -24.40 -12.02
C PRO A 408 3.35 -23.49 -11.28
N TYR A 409 2.45 -22.84 -12.03
CA TYR A 409 1.41 -21.96 -11.50
C TYR A 409 0.24 -22.69 -10.86
N LEU A 410 0.04 -23.96 -11.21
CA LEU A 410 -0.97 -24.83 -10.60
C LEU A 410 -0.36 -25.82 -9.60
N SER A 411 0.90 -25.62 -9.22
CA SER A 411 1.53 -26.48 -8.23
C SER A 411 0.86 -26.29 -6.87
N ALA A 412 0.52 -27.40 -6.20
CA ALA A 412 -0.01 -27.36 -4.84
C ALA A 412 0.91 -26.63 -3.86
N PHE A 413 2.22 -26.63 -4.13
CA PHE A 413 3.17 -25.89 -3.32
C PHE A 413 2.98 -24.37 -3.41
N LEU A 414 2.80 -23.82 -4.63
CA LEU A 414 2.59 -22.40 -4.79
C LEU A 414 1.24 -21.97 -4.19
N LEU A 415 0.17 -22.69 -4.53
CA LEU A 415 -1.16 -22.41 -3.98
C LEU A 415 -1.19 -22.57 -2.45
N PHE A 416 -0.43 -23.51 -1.88
CA PHE A 416 -0.21 -23.59 -0.44
C PHE A 416 0.30 -22.26 0.15
N GLN A 417 1.28 -21.62 -0.50
CA GLN A 417 1.86 -20.37 0.00
C GLN A 417 0.87 -19.21 -0.06
N HIS A 418 0.07 -19.16 -1.12
CA HIS A 418 -0.98 -18.16 -1.31
C HIS A 418 -2.08 -18.33 -0.27
N ILE A 419 -2.66 -19.53 -0.18
CA ILE A 419 -3.70 -19.86 0.81
C ILE A 419 -3.21 -19.61 2.24
N ARG A 420 -1.95 -19.96 2.55
CA ARG A 420 -1.37 -19.71 3.88
C ARG A 420 -1.26 -18.22 4.21
N GLU A 421 -0.95 -17.37 3.21
CA GLU A 421 -0.93 -15.92 3.40
C GLU A 421 -2.33 -15.42 3.73
N GLU A 422 -3.33 -15.82 2.95
CA GLU A 422 -4.72 -15.41 3.16
C GLU A 422 -5.30 -15.93 4.48
N VAL A 423 -4.95 -17.15 4.90
CA VAL A 423 -5.30 -17.65 6.24
C VAL A 423 -4.68 -16.77 7.33
N ALA A 424 -3.43 -16.32 7.17
CA ALA A 424 -2.78 -15.44 8.15
C ALA A 424 -3.42 -14.04 8.17
N VAL A 425 -3.86 -13.53 7.02
CA VAL A 425 -4.62 -12.27 6.92
C VAL A 425 -5.97 -12.41 7.65
N ALA A 426 -6.75 -13.45 7.34
CA ALA A 426 -8.01 -13.74 8.02
C ALA A 426 -7.87 -13.86 9.53
N TRP A 427 -6.74 -14.41 9.97
CA TRP A 427 -6.44 -14.59 11.38
C TRP A 427 -6.00 -13.31 12.08
N ALA A 428 -5.78 -12.22 11.34
CA ALA A 428 -5.17 -11.01 11.86
C ALA A 428 -3.82 -11.27 12.54
N HIS A 429 -2.94 -12.00 11.86
CA HIS A 429 -1.65 -12.39 12.39
C HIS A 429 -0.50 -11.90 11.51
N HIS A 430 0.61 -11.47 12.13
CA HIS A 430 1.83 -10.90 11.54
C HIS A 430 2.19 -11.37 10.11
N ILE A 431 1.60 -10.71 9.11
CA ILE A 431 1.73 -11.03 7.68
C ILE A 431 1.72 -9.72 6.87
N ASN A 432 2.12 -9.78 5.61
CA ASN A 432 1.95 -8.66 4.68
C ASN A 432 0.46 -8.37 4.45
N LEU A 433 0.11 -7.13 4.11
CA LEU A 433 -1.27 -6.72 3.91
C LEU A 433 -1.36 -5.56 2.93
N GLY A 434 -2.19 -5.71 1.89
CA GLY A 434 -2.44 -4.71 0.87
C GLY A 434 -3.73 -3.91 1.08
N ASP A 435 -4.67 -4.38 1.90
CA ASP A 435 -6.05 -3.87 2.01
C ASP A 435 -6.17 -2.35 2.24
N TYR A 436 -5.17 -1.74 2.91
CA TYR A 436 -5.18 -0.32 3.26
C TYR A 436 -4.15 0.51 2.49
N THR A 437 -3.57 -0.01 1.40
CA THR A 437 -2.54 0.69 0.61
C THR A 437 -3.05 2.02 0.08
N THR A 438 -4.24 2.05 -0.51
CA THR A 438 -4.86 3.28 -1.02
C THR A 438 -5.09 4.30 0.09
N ALA A 439 -5.66 3.87 1.22
CA ALA A 439 -5.91 4.73 2.37
C ALA A 439 -4.60 5.34 2.92
N ALA A 440 -3.56 4.51 3.07
CA ALA A 440 -2.25 4.94 3.54
C ALA A 440 -1.59 5.96 2.59
N LEU A 441 -1.59 5.69 1.28
CA LEU A 441 -1.07 6.63 0.28
C LEU A 441 -1.85 7.94 0.29
N MET A 442 -3.18 7.91 0.37
CA MET A 442 -4.01 9.12 0.48
C MET A 442 -3.70 9.95 1.73
N TRP A 443 -3.42 9.28 2.85
CA TRP A 443 -3.04 9.94 4.08
C TRP A 443 -1.65 10.59 3.97
N LEU A 444 -0.69 9.88 3.36
CA LEU A 444 0.68 10.36 3.14
C LEU A 444 0.74 11.51 2.12
N GLU A 445 -0.05 11.47 1.04
CA GLU A 445 -0.25 12.57 0.08
C GLU A 445 -0.72 13.87 0.77
N ARG A 446 -1.37 13.74 1.93
CA ARG A 446 -1.84 14.84 2.77
C ARG A 446 -0.92 15.10 3.97
N CYS A 447 0.34 14.66 3.87
CA CYS A 447 1.37 14.68 4.92
C CYS A 447 0.87 14.24 6.30
N GLY A 448 -0.03 13.26 6.32
CA GLY A 448 -0.66 12.72 7.51
C GLY A 448 -1.59 13.67 8.26
N LYS A 449 -2.17 14.65 7.58
CA LYS A 449 -3.17 15.59 8.14
C LYS A 449 -4.61 15.15 7.93
N ALA A 450 -4.85 14.12 7.14
CA ALA A 450 -6.18 13.53 6.98
C ALA A 450 -6.50 12.58 8.13
N ASP A 451 -7.78 12.23 8.29
CA ASP A 451 -8.22 11.18 9.20
C ASP A 451 -7.93 9.81 8.57
N LEU A 452 -6.89 9.11 9.06
CA LEU A 452 -6.49 7.81 8.50
C LEU A 452 -7.58 6.76 8.68
N ALA A 453 -8.28 6.76 9.83
CA ALA A 453 -9.35 5.80 10.10
C ALA A 453 -10.53 6.00 9.14
N ALA A 454 -10.90 7.25 8.85
CA ALA A 454 -11.94 7.54 7.86
C ALA A 454 -11.54 7.10 6.44
N LEU A 455 -10.26 7.32 6.07
CA LEU A 455 -9.72 6.84 4.79
C LEU A 455 -9.69 5.31 4.73
N ALA A 456 -9.26 4.64 5.80
CA ALA A 456 -9.24 3.19 5.89
C ALA A 456 -10.65 2.62 5.71
N ASN A 457 -11.65 3.13 6.43
CA ASN A 457 -13.04 2.66 6.28
C ASN A 457 -13.62 2.91 4.88
N THR A 458 -13.11 3.90 4.15
CA THR A 458 -13.62 4.29 2.82
C THR A 458 -12.96 3.51 1.70
N PHE A 459 -11.65 3.27 1.83
CA PHE A 459 -10.80 2.74 0.77
C PHE A 459 -10.17 1.39 1.12
N GLU A 460 -10.68 0.73 2.16
CA GLU A 460 -10.38 -0.67 2.44
C GLU A 460 -10.78 -1.52 1.23
N VAL A 461 -9.84 -2.36 0.80
CA VAL A 461 -10.07 -3.32 -0.27
C VAL A 461 -10.51 -4.64 0.34
N THR A 462 -11.78 -5.01 0.13
CA THR A 462 -12.32 -6.30 0.56
C THR A 462 -12.11 -7.42 -0.46
N GLU A 463 -11.93 -7.05 -1.74
CA GLU A 463 -11.76 -8.00 -2.85
C GLU A 463 -10.48 -7.67 -3.67
N PRO A 464 -9.28 -7.90 -3.10
CA PRO A 464 -8.01 -7.63 -3.79
C PRO A 464 -7.83 -8.28 -5.16
N ALA A 465 -8.47 -9.43 -5.39
CA ALA A 465 -8.40 -10.14 -6.67
C ALA A 465 -8.97 -9.30 -7.83
N GLU A 466 -9.98 -8.47 -7.57
CA GLU A 466 -10.67 -7.65 -8.57
C GLU A 466 -9.98 -6.30 -8.85
N LEU A 467 -8.95 -5.95 -8.08
CA LEU A 467 -8.25 -4.69 -8.25
C LEU A 467 -7.68 -4.52 -9.67
N SER A 468 -7.99 -3.39 -10.27
CA SER A 468 -7.37 -2.95 -11.51
C SER A 468 -6.12 -2.11 -11.21
N PRO A 469 -4.99 -2.32 -11.89
CA PRO A 469 -3.81 -1.46 -11.77
C PRO A 469 -3.98 -0.12 -12.50
N VAL A 470 -5.08 0.06 -13.23
CA VAL A 470 -5.33 1.19 -14.12
C VAL A 470 -5.58 2.44 -13.30
N ARG A 471 -5.01 3.55 -13.77
CA ARG A 471 -5.08 4.83 -13.07
C ARG A 471 -6.54 5.22 -12.80
N ALA A 472 -6.88 5.37 -11.52
CA ALA A 472 -8.21 5.79 -11.07
C ALA A 472 -8.26 7.28 -10.70
N VAL A 473 -7.11 7.96 -10.60
CA VAL A 473 -7.00 9.36 -10.18
C VAL A 473 -6.05 10.15 -11.09
N PRO A 474 -6.44 11.34 -11.58
CA PRO A 474 -5.56 12.19 -12.39
C PRO A 474 -4.25 12.54 -11.68
N ALA A 475 -3.12 12.47 -12.40
CA ALA A 475 -1.79 12.78 -11.85
C ALA A 475 -1.72 14.18 -11.23
N ALA A 476 -2.30 15.17 -11.92
CA ALA A 476 -2.34 16.55 -11.48
C ALA A 476 -3.05 16.72 -10.12
N GLN A 477 -4.10 15.94 -9.86
CA GLN A 477 -4.82 15.99 -8.59
C GLN A 477 -3.93 15.51 -7.44
N VAL A 478 -3.29 14.35 -7.58
CA VAL A 478 -2.40 13.80 -6.54
C VAL A 478 -1.23 14.75 -6.27
N GLN A 479 -0.60 15.27 -7.34
CA GLN A 479 0.49 16.22 -7.23
C GLN A 479 0.06 17.53 -6.55
N GLN A 480 -1.12 18.06 -6.88
CA GLN A 480 -1.66 19.27 -6.27
C GLN A 480 -1.94 19.07 -4.77
N THR A 481 -2.54 17.94 -4.38
CA THR A 481 -2.78 17.58 -2.97
C THR A 481 -1.46 17.58 -2.20
N TRP A 482 -0.44 16.92 -2.75
CA TRP A 482 0.88 16.85 -2.15
C TRP A 482 1.56 18.23 -2.03
N GLN A 483 1.60 19.01 -3.10
CA GLN A 483 2.19 20.36 -3.11
C GLN A 483 1.50 21.29 -2.11
N THR A 484 0.17 21.24 -2.04
CA THR A 484 -0.62 22.02 -1.08
C THR A 484 -0.24 21.67 0.35
N CYS A 485 -0.07 20.38 0.62
CA CYS A 485 0.31 19.93 1.94
C CYS A 485 1.73 20.35 2.33
N GLN A 486 2.70 20.23 1.41
CA GLN A 486 4.09 20.67 1.61
C GLN A 486 4.20 22.18 1.86
N ALA A 487 3.32 22.98 1.25
CA ALA A 487 3.24 24.42 1.48
C ALA A 487 2.66 24.80 2.87
N GLY A 488 2.37 23.81 3.72
CA GLY A 488 1.76 24.01 5.04
C GLY A 488 0.24 24.08 5.00
N GLY A 489 -0.38 24.00 3.82
CA GLY A 489 -1.83 23.95 3.66
C GLY A 489 -2.45 22.66 4.23
N VAL A 490 -3.75 22.71 4.47
CA VAL A 490 -4.61 21.54 4.63
C VAL A 490 -5.42 21.48 3.33
N PRO A 491 -5.27 20.43 2.50
CA PRO A 491 -6.08 20.29 1.29
C PRO A 491 -7.58 20.41 1.62
N GLU A 492 -8.37 21.15 0.84
CA GLU A 492 -9.80 21.40 1.14
C GLU A 492 -10.63 20.12 1.21
N ASP A 493 -10.23 19.08 0.47
CA ASP A 493 -10.79 17.73 0.47
C ASP A 493 -10.35 16.88 1.68
N ALA A 494 -9.29 17.26 2.39
CA ALA A 494 -8.91 16.61 3.65
C ALA A 494 -9.91 16.87 4.80
N LEU A 495 -10.89 17.75 4.58
CA LEU A 495 -11.92 18.12 5.57
C LEU A 495 -13.32 17.59 5.22
N GLN A 496 -13.52 16.94 4.07
CA GLN A 496 -14.83 16.37 3.69
C GLN A 496 -14.71 14.96 3.13
N PRO A 497 -15.48 13.98 3.65
CA PRO A 497 -15.62 12.67 3.02
C PRO A 497 -16.48 12.84 1.75
N SER A 498 -15.86 13.14 0.61
CA SER A 498 -16.60 13.16 -0.66
C SER A 498 -16.62 11.75 -1.26
N ILE A 499 -17.62 10.96 -0.89
CA ILE A 499 -18.14 9.90 -1.76
C ILE A 499 -19.51 10.36 -2.24
N VAL A 500 -19.59 10.82 -3.47
CA VAL A 500 -20.80 10.65 -4.27
C VAL A 500 -20.34 9.90 -5.51
N ALA A 501 -20.42 8.57 -5.44
CA ALA A 501 -20.60 7.79 -6.65
C ALA A 501 -22.01 8.11 -7.13
N GLU A 502 -22.13 8.92 -8.19
CA GLU A 502 -23.39 9.08 -8.91
C GLU A 502 -23.72 7.75 -9.60
N THR A 503 -24.41 6.85 -8.89
CA THR A 503 -25.23 5.85 -9.56
C THR A 503 -26.45 6.56 -10.12
N GLN A 504 -26.38 6.87 -11.42
CA GLN A 504 -27.51 7.36 -12.21
C GLN A 504 -28.52 6.21 -12.37
N ALA A 505 -29.42 6.07 -11.40
CA ALA A 505 -30.61 5.24 -11.53
C ALA A 505 -31.76 6.13 -12.01
N ASP A 506 -31.92 6.20 -13.33
CA ASP A 506 -33.17 6.64 -13.93
C ASP A 506 -34.25 5.60 -13.62
N SER A 507 -35.15 5.93 -12.69
CA SER A 507 -36.45 5.28 -12.62
C SER A 507 -37.52 6.35 -12.43
N GLU A 508 -38.08 6.79 -13.56
CA GLU A 508 -39.47 7.22 -13.62
C GLU A 508 -40.35 6.04 -13.20
N ASP A 509 -41.12 6.15 -12.11
CA ASP A 509 -42.56 5.95 -12.20
C ASP A 509 -43.28 6.50 -10.95
N GLY A 510 -44.48 7.03 -11.18
CA GLY A 510 -45.29 7.72 -10.19
C GLY A 510 -46.17 6.79 -9.35
N GLY A 511 -46.59 7.30 -8.19
CA GLY A 511 -47.60 6.63 -7.38
C GLY A 511 -47.93 7.38 -6.09
N GLU A 512 -48.97 8.22 -6.14
CA GLU A 512 -49.62 8.82 -4.99
C GLU A 512 -50.17 7.75 -4.02
N SER A 513 -49.98 7.94 -2.70
CA SER A 513 -50.88 7.40 -1.69
C SER A 513 -50.69 8.08 -0.34
N THR A 514 -51.74 8.78 0.08
CA THR A 514 -51.95 9.46 1.36
C THR A 514 -52.14 8.50 2.54
N GLY A 515 -51.59 8.82 3.72
CA GLY A 515 -51.95 8.11 4.96
C GLY A 515 -51.32 8.65 6.25
N THR A 516 -52.05 9.51 6.95
CA THR A 516 -51.82 10.05 8.31
C THR A 516 -51.88 9.00 9.42
N ALA A 517 -51.03 9.10 10.47
CA ALA A 517 -51.45 9.04 11.90
C ALA A 517 -50.29 9.21 12.94
N ALA A 518 -50.45 10.23 13.78
CA ALA A 518 -50.36 10.28 15.25
C ALA A 518 -49.07 9.88 16.05
N ALA A 519 -48.46 10.90 16.68
CA ALA A 519 -47.83 10.89 18.02
C ALA A 519 -48.94 10.93 19.13
N PRO A 520 -48.72 10.87 20.49
CA PRO A 520 -47.59 11.38 21.32
C PRO A 520 -47.39 10.53 22.64
N PRO A 521 -46.93 11.02 23.84
CA PRO A 521 -46.29 12.29 24.25
C PRO A 521 -45.02 12.16 25.15
N ALA A 522 -44.44 13.32 25.45
CA ALA A 522 -43.25 13.59 26.27
C ALA A 522 -43.53 13.80 27.78
N SER A 523 -42.49 13.64 28.63
CA SER A 523 -42.16 14.52 29.80
C SER A 523 -40.86 14.09 30.52
N GLY A 524 -39.96 15.06 30.82
CA GLY A 524 -38.61 14.89 31.43
C GLY A 524 -38.59 14.87 32.98
N PRO A 525 -37.66 15.53 33.72
CA PRO A 525 -36.35 16.12 33.39
C PRO A 525 -35.19 15.68 34.35
N ALA A 526 -33.97 16.19 34.09
CA ALA A 526 -32.98 16.73 35.06
C ALA A 526 -31.54 16.14 35.13
N THR A 527 -30.61 17.10 35.10
CA THR A 527 -29.29 17.22 35.77
C THR A 527 -28.04 16.54 35.22
N ALA A 528 -27.01 17.39 35.14
CA ALA A 528 -25.67 17.19 34.62
C ALA A 528 -24.69 16.65 35.68
N VAL A 529 -23.77 15.76 35.28
CA VAL A 529 -22.40 15.63 35.82
C VAL A 529 -21.51 15.07 34.70
N GLY A 530 -20.32 15.65 34.52
CA GLY A 530 -19.38 15.27 33.46
C GLY A 530 -18.62 13.96 33.71
N GLY A 531 -18.04 13.40 32.65
CA GLY A 531 -17.09 12.30 32.75
C GLY A 531 -16.92 11.53 31.43
N ARG A 532 -15.76 11.72 30.80
CA ARG A 532 -15.01 10.82 29.89
C ARG A 532 -15.84 9.79 29.09
N ARG A 533 -16.00 10.03 27.79
CA ARG A 533 -16.41 9.01 26.82
C ARG A 533 -15.26 8.04 26.53
N ARG A 534 -15.47 6.77 26.84
CA ARG A 534 -14.92 5.63 26.10
C ARG A 534 -15.84 5.44 24.88
N LEU A 535 -15.25 5.31 23.70
CA LEU A 535 -15.92 4.83 22.49
C LEU A 535 -15.36 3.43 22.24
N ALA A 536 -16.07 2.45 22.76
CA ALA A 536 -16.05 1.05 22.35
C ALA A 536 -17.47 0.55 22.62
N GLU A 537 -18.03 -0.24 21.71
CA GLU A 537 -19.43 -0.73 21.67
C GLU A 537 -20.42 0.18 20.91
N ALA A 538 -20.30 0.21 19.58
CA ALA A 538 -21.40 0.52 18.67
C ALA A 538 -21.27 -0.21 17.31
N GLY A 539 -20.71 -1.43 17.30
CA GLY A 539 -20.44 -2.18 16.06
C GLY A 539 -21.19 -3.51 15.90
N ALA A 540 -22.07 -3.91 16.83
CA ALA A 540 -22.66 -5.27 16.81
C ALA A 540 -24.17 -5.32 16.48
N ALA A 541 -24.81 -4.20 16.12
CA ALA A 541 -26.27 -4.14 15.94
C ALA A 541 -26.76 -3.98 14.48
N VAL A 542 -25.85 -3.89 13.50
CA VAL A 542 -26.23 -3.64 12.09
C VAL A 542 -26.17 -4.92 11.23
N VAL A 543 -25.44 -5.97 11.65
CA VAL A 543 -25.31 -7.22 10.88
C VAL A 543 -26.51 -8.18 11.05
N ALA A 544 -27.32 -8.04 12.11
CA ALA A 544 -28.44 -8.94 12.38
C ALA A 544 -29.74 -8.63 11.60
N ALA A 545 -29.80 -7.54 10.82
CA ALA A 545 -31.00 -7.14 10.09
C ALA A 545 -30.99 -7.53 8.59
N ALA A 546 -29.83 -7.90 8.03
CA ALA A 546 -29.71 -8.24 6.60
C ALA A 546 -30.05 -9.71 6.28
N THR A 547 -30.00 -10.62 7.26
CA THR A 547 -30.18 -12.07 7.02
C THR A 547 -31.63 -12.54 7.08
N ALA A 548 -32.60 -11.68 7.42
CA ALA A 548 -34.01 -12.06 7.55
C ALA A 548 -34.87 -11.83 6.29
N ALA A 549 -34.30 -11.32 5.19
CA ALA A 549 -35.04 -10.98 3.97
C ALA A 549 -34.75 -11.90 2.76
N MET A 550 -33.91 -12.92 2.89
CA MET A 550 -33.60 -13.88 1.80
C MET A 550 -34.25 -15.26 1.96
N LEU A 551 -35.17 -15.42 2.91
CA LEU A 551 -36.01 -16.63 3.02
C LEU A 551 -37.47 -16.23 3.28
N GLN A 552 -38.12 -15.65 2.26
CA GLN A 552 -39.57 -15.72 2.02
C GLN A 552 -39.87 -15.68 0.52
#